data_AF-A0A8T5LBM8-F1
#
_entry.id   AF-A0A8T5LBM8-F1
#
_cell.length_a   1.000
_cell.length_b   1.000
_cell.length_c   1.000
_cell.angle_alpha   90.00
_cell.angle_beta   90.00
_cell.angle_gamma   90.00
#
_symmetry.space_group_name_H-M   'P 1'
#
loop_
_entity.id
_entity.type
_entity.pdbx_description
1 polymer ?
#
loop_
_entity_poly.entity_id
_entity_poly.type
_entity_poly.pdbx_seq_one_letter_code
_entity_poly.pdbx_strand_id
1 'polypeptide(L)'
;MKNKIILGLELVLVVFLIASMVSALSVDRTSIKIAEGVDEGKAISSTYVVSSSEQRVVSADFKVVNDFKSEKQIRIQRWLDPNEELVSHNGELKYSQMEHYSRPYLEYKAVLGKGESADFELNIKYKRLRTIQDSPIIAVFDDLSGELITQTNPEFIKLKCKEDSVCDVNIGENHRNCPADCASGEEDGFCDMKIDGKCDPNCLTELDPDCLPGEGKSIPKIPTYELEEPEQITSPEEKPIIGFVGSTPIYADESIEENSAFQEQEIETKEKTGILSILFNGFAKVGKVIADLF
;
A
#
# COMPACT_ATOMS: atom_id res chain seq x y z
N MET A 1 11.57 -53.93 -17.94
CA MET A 1 12.25 -53.11 -16.89
C MET A 1 12.69 -51.75 -17.38
N LYS A 2 13.42 -51.62 -18.50
CA LYS A 2 13.89 -50.30 -19.01
C LYS A 2 12.78 -49.25 -19.19
N ASN A 3 11.61 -49.62 -19.71
CA ASN A 3 10.51 -48.65 -19.91
C ASN A 3 9.87 -48.14 -18.61
N LYS A 4 9.93 -48.89 -17.50
CA LYS A 4 9.40 -48.42 -16.20
C LYS A 4 10.32 -47.40 -15.53
N ILE A 5 11.63 -47.51 -15.77
CA ILE A 5 12.64 -46.58 -15.21
C ILE A 5 12.53 -45.21 -15.89
N ILE A 6 12.28 -45.17 -17.20
CA ILE A 6 12.14 -43.92 -17.97
C ILE A 6 10.92 -43.13 -17.50
N LEU A 7 9.77 -43.78 -17.33
CA LEU A 7 8.54 -43.16 -16.81
C LEU A 7 8.70 -42.58 -15.39
N GLY A 8 9.47 -43.26 -14.52
CA GLY A 8 9.77 -42.76 -13.19
C GLY A 8 10.63 -41.49 -13.22
N LEU A 9 11.62 -41.44 -14.11
CA LEU A 9 12.52 -40.29 -14.24
C LEU A 9 11.80 -39.06 -14.82
N GLU A 10 10.94 -39.24 -15.81
CA GLU A 10 10.14 -38.14 -16.39
C GLU A 10 9.19 -37.55 -15.34
N LEU A 11 8.55 -38.39 -14.51
CA LEU A 11 7.66 -37.92 -13.45
C LEU A 11 8.41 -37.12 -12.38
N VAL A 12 9.61 -37.58 -11.96
CA VAL A 12 10.46 -36.86 -11.00
C VAL A 12 10.88 -35.49 -11.56
N LEU A 13 11.21 -35.42 -12.85
CA LEU A 13 11.62 -34.18 -13.50
C LEU A 13 10.46 -33.17 -13.58
N VAL A 14 9.24 -33.63 -13.89
CA VAL A 14 8.02 -32.80 -13.88
C VAL A 14 7.71 -32.28 -12.48
N VAL A 15 7.79 -33.13 -11.45
CA VAL A 15 7.57 -32.70 -10.05
C VAL A 15 8.61 -31.67 -9.61
N PHE A 16 9.88 -31.86 -10.01
CA PHE A 16 10.94 -30.91 -9.69
C PHE A 16 10.75 -29.56 -10.40
N LEU A 17 10.35 -29.56 -11.68
CA LEU A 17 10.02 -28.35 -12.42
C LEU A 17 8.84 -27.60 -11.78
N ILE A 18 7.76 -28.31 -11.42
CA ILE A 18 6.60 -27.70 -10.73
C ILE A 18 7.02 -27.10 -9.39
N ALA A 19 7.80 -27.82 -8.58
CA ALA A 19 8.28 -27.32 -7.29
C ALA A 19 9.19 -26.08 -7.42
N SER A 20 10.03 -26.04 -8.45
CA SER A 20 10.89 -24.89 -8.74
C SER A 20 10.09 -23.66 -9.17
N MET A 21 9.02 -23.84 -9.96
CA MET A 21 8.12 -22.76 -10.37
C MET A 21 7.32 -22.19 -9.19
N VAL A 22 6.87 -23.05 -8.26
CA VAL A 22 6.15 -22.60 -7.05
C VAL A 22 7.09 -21.84 -6.11
N SER A 23 8.37 -22.22 -6.03
CA SER A 23 9.36 -21.55 -5.16
C SER A 23 9.79 -20.18 -5.69
N ALA A 24 9.69 -19.95 -7.01
CA ALA A 24 9.96 -18.63 -7.62
C ALA A 24 8.85 -17.60 -7.34
N LEU A 25 7.65 -18.06 -6.97
CA LEU A 25 6.56 -17.21 -6.49
C LEU A 25 6.73 -17.00 -4.97
N SER A 26 7.84 -16.37 -4.57
CA SER A 26 8.03 -15.90 -3.20
C SER A 26 7.07 -14.74 -2.94
N VAL A 27 5.83 -15.05 -2.56
CA VAL A 27 4.90 -14.07 -2.03
C VAL A 27 5.33 -13.73 -0.61
N ASP A 28 5.87 -12.53 -0.39
CA ASP A 28 6.08 -12.00 0.95
C ASP A 28 4.71 -11.76 1.61
N ARG A 29 4.22 -12.77 2.32
CA ARG A 29 3.00 -12.64 3.11
C ARG A 29 3.33 -11.89 4.38
N THR A 30 3.17 -10.57 4.36
CA THR A 30 2.93 -9.85 5.61
C THR A 30 1.60 -10.35 6.17
N SER A 31 1.48 -10.45 7.48
CA SER A 31 0.21 -10.72 8.13
C SER A 31 0.10 -9.72 9.27
N ILE A 32 -0.51 -8.58 9.02
CA ILE A 32 -0.80 -7.65 10.10
C ILE A 32 -1.88 -8.29 10.97
N LYS A 33 -1.80 -8.14 12.27
CA LYS A 33 -2.93 -8.38 13.16
C LYS A 33 -3.25 -7.05 13.79
N ILE A 34 -4.42 -6.52 13.45
CA ILE A 34 -4.92 -5.32 14.12
C ILE A 34 -5.53 -5.78 15.43
N ALA A 35 -4.80 -5.53 16.52
CA ALA A 35 -5.18 -5.94 17.85
C ALA A 35 -5.96 -4.82 18.57
N GLU A 36 -7.09 -5.25 19.13
CA GLU A 36 -7.74 -4.80 20.36
C GLU A 36 -7.81 -3.28 20.61
N GLY A 37 -8.99 -2.70 20.33
CA GLY A 37 -9.39 -1.49 21.02
C GLY A 37 -9.40 -1.76 22.54
N VAL A 38 -8.79 -0.84 23.28
CA VAL A 38 -8.49 -0.92 24.74
C VAL A 38 -9.73 -1.05 25.63
N ASP A 39 -10.94 -0.98 25.06
CA ASP A 39 -12.19 -1.28 25.76
C ASP A 39 -12.61 -2.72 25.49
N GLU A 40 -12.66 -3.53 26.56
CA GLU A 40 -13.04 -4.94 26.59
C GLU A 40 -14.31 -5.24 25.76
N GLY A 41 -14.17 -5.51 24.46
CA GLY A 41 -15.27 -5.84 23.55
C GLY A 41 -15.24 -5.24 22.15
N LYS A 42 -14.24 -4.39 21.79
CA LYS A 42 -14.07 -3.85 20.44
C LYS A 42 -12.83 -4.44 19.76
N ALA A 43 -12.95 -5.62 19.16
CA ALA A 43 -11.90 -6.15 18.30
C ALA A 43 -12.46 -6.56 16.94
N ILE A 44 -11.87 -5.97 15.91
CA ILE A 44 -11.93 -6.46 14.54
C ILE A 44 -10.48 -6.63 14.14
N SER A 45 -10.03 -7.87 14.00
CA SER A 45 -8.71 -8.15 13.46
C SER A 45 -8.76 -8.20 11.95
N SER A 46 -7.73 -7.65 11.31
CA SER A 46 -7.50 -7.85 9.88
C SER A 46 -6.08 -8.22 9.56
N THR A 47 -5.95 -9.10 8.56
CA THR A 47 -4.71 -9.65 8.03
C THR A 47 -4.55 -9.25 6.58
N TYR A 48 -3.34 -8.79 6.22
CA TYR A 48 -3.03 -8.11 4.96
C TYR A 48 -1.92 -8.86 4.26
N VAL A 49 -2.23 -9.62 3.22
CA VAL A 49 -1.20 -10.31 2.43
C VAL A 49 -0.92 -9.48 1.18
N VAL A 50 0.28 -8.91 1.08
CA VAL A 50 0.72 -8.14 -0.08
C VAL A 50 1.59 -9.02 -0.98
N SER A 51 1.09 -9.41 -2.15
CA SER A 51 1.93 -10.05 -3.16
C SER A 51 2.25 -9.08 -4.29
N SER A 52 3.53 -8.77 -4.47
CA SER A 52 4.01 -8.00 -5.64
C SER A 52 4.46 -8.97 -6.72
N SER A 53 3.87 -8.87 -7.92
CA SER A 53 4.36 -9.55 -9.12
C SER A 53 5.16 -8.59 -10.01
N GLU A 54 5.92 -9.14 -10.96
CA GLU A 54 6.67 -8.41 -12.01
C GLU A 54 5.80 -7.39 -12.80
N GLN A 55 4.47 -7.41 -12.64
CA GLN A 55 3.53 -6.55 -13.35
C GLN A 55 2.99 -5.36 -12.54
N ARG A 56 3.62 -5.01 -11.40
CA ARG A 56 3.19 -3.91 -10.50
C ARG A 56 1.79 -4.11 -9.93
N VAL A 57 1.31 -5.35 -9.97
CA VAL A 57 0.06 -5.73 -9.33
C VAL A 57 0.40 -6.08 -7.90
N VAL A 58 -0.20 -5.32 -6.99
CA VAL A 58 -0.30 -5.64 -5.57
C VAL A 58 -1.64 -6.30 -5.36
N SER A 59 -1.60 -7.58 -5.00
CA SER A 59 -2.74 -8.28 -4.44
C SER A 59 -2.74 -8.05 -2.94
N ALA A 60 -3.89 -7.67 -2.40
CA ALA A 60 -4.13 -7.45 -1.00
C ALA A 60 -5.40 -8.22 -0.60
N ASP A 61 -5.21 -9.26 0.20
CA ASP A 61 -6.30 -10.00 0.83
C ASP A 61 -6.50 -9.47 2.23
N PHE A 62 -7.74 -9.10 2.58
CA PHE A 62 -8.12 -8.66 3.91
C PHE A 62 -9.15 -9.60 4.49
N LYS A 63 -8.89 -10.10 5.69
CA LYS A 63 -9.88 -10.83 6.47
C LYS A 63 -10.40 -9.92 7.58
N VAL A 64 -11.70 -9.90 7.83
CA VAL A 64 -12.30 -9.14 8.93
C VAL A 64 -13.08 -10.10 9.80
N VAL A 65 -12.73 -10.19 11.08
CA VAL A 65 -13.37 -11.07 12.06
C VAL A 65 -14.21 -10.26 13.03
N ASN A 66 -15.44 -10.69 13.29
CA ASN A 66 -16.30 -10.07 14.30
C ASN A 66 -16.05 -10.70 15.68
N ASP A 67 -15.23 -10.06 16.51
CA ASP A 67 -15.00 -10.50 17.90
C ASP A 67 -16.04 -9.93 18.90
N PHE A 68 -17.05 -9.19 18.42
CA PHE A 68 -18.13 -8.71 19.27
C PHE A 68 -19.02 -9.86 19.76
N LYS A 69 -19.70 -9.65 20.90
CA LYS A 69 -20.64 -10.63 21.47
C LYS A 69 -21.95 -10.78 20.68
N SER A 70 -22.19 -9.91 19.71
CA SER A 70 -23.42 -9.85 18.90
C SER A 70 -23.11 -9.73 17.41
N GLU A 71 -24.14 -9.95 16.60
CA GLU A 71 -24.08 -9.63 15.17
C GLU A 71 -23.73 -8.16 14.94
N LYS A 72 -22.95 -7.90 13.88
CA LYS A 72 -22.56 -6.56 13.44
C LYS A 72 -22.75 -6.41 11.94
N GLN A 73 -23.34 -5.28 11.56
CA GLN A 73 -23.34 -4.80 10.18
C GLN A 73 -22.15 -3.86 10.03
N ILE A 74 -21.20 -4.23 9.20
CA ILE A 74 -19.97 -3.46 9.00
C ILE A 74 -19.92 -2.90 7.59
N ARG A 75 -19.29 -1.73 7.49
CA ARG A 75 -18.95 -1.07 6.24
C ARG A 75 -17.47 -0.78 6.22
N ILE A 76 -16.79 -1.20 5.17
CA ILE A 76 -15.35 -1.06 5.01
C ILE A 76 -15.12 -0.09 3.87
N GLN A 77 -14.28 0.92 4.08
CA GLN A 77 -13.92 1.89 3.04
C GLN A 77 -12.42 1.94 2.84
N ARG A 78 -12.01 1.97 1.57
CA ARG A 78 -10.62 2.17 1.15
C ARG A 78 -10.56 3.22 0.06
N TRP A 79 -9.89 4.32 0.33
CA TRP A 79 -9.61 5.36 -0.66
C TRP A 79 -8.58 4.86 -1.67
N LEU A 80 -8.80 5.17 -2.95
CA LEU A 80 -7.83 4.86 -4.00
C LEU A 80 -6.92 6.06 -4.23
N ASP A 81 -5.63 5.80 -4.43
CA ASP A 81 -4.69 6.83 -4.88
C ASP A 81 -4.84 7.04 -6.41
N PRO A 82 -4.68 8.27 -6.95
CA PRO A 82 -4.71 8.51 -8.39
C PRO A 82 -3.71 7.66 -9.22
N ASN A 83 -2.63 7.21 -8.58
CA ASN A 83 -1.62 6.33 -9.15
C ASN A 83 -2.06 4.85 -9.21
N GLU A 84 -3.20 4.51 -8.62
CA GLU A 84 -3.76 3.16 -8.61
C GLU A 84 -4.70 2.93 -9.80
N GLU A 85 -4.69 1.69 -10.27
CA GLU A 85 -5.63 1.13 -11.24
C GLU A 85 -6.19 -0.16 -10.65
N LEU A 86 -7.51 -0.28 -10.55
CA LEU A 86 -8.14 -1.48 -10.05
C LEU A 86 -8.05 -2.60 -11.10
N VAL A 87 -7.44 -3.72 -10.73
CA VAL A 87 -7.35 -4.92 -11.56
C VAL A 87 -8.54 -5.83 -11.29
N SER A 88 -8.80 -6.13 -10.01
CA SER A 88 -9.99 -6.85 -9.57
C SER A 88 -10.30 -6.54 -8.10
N HIS A 89 -11.57 -6.62 -7.74
CA HIS A 89 -12.04 -6.45 -6.37
C HIS A 89 -13.44 -7.07 -6.22
N ASN A 90 -13.83 -7.40 -4.99
CA ASN A 90 -15.20 -7.80 -4.66
C ASN A 90 -16.04 -6.68 -3.99
N GLY A 91 -15.50 -5.45 -3.91
CA GLY A 91 -16.19 -4.28 -3.37
C GLY A 91 -16.96 -3.49 -4.43
N GLU A 92 -17.72 -2.48 -3.99
CA GLU A 92 -18.37 -1.51 -4.87
C GLU A 92 -17.51 -0.25 -5.01
N LEU A 93 -17.23 0.18 -6.24
CA LEU A 93 -16.52 1.43 -6.50
C LEU A 93 -17.46 2.63 -6.33
N LYS A 94 -17.09 3.54 -5.43
CA LYS A 94 -17.82 4.76 -5.11
C LYS A 94 -16.94 5.99 -5.33
N TYR A 95 -17.57 7.17 -5.30
CA TYR A 95 -16.91 8.45 -5.45
C TYR A 95 -17.39 9.40 -4.36
N SER A 96 -16.45 10.00 -3.61
CA SER A 96 -16.74 11.09 -2.69
C SER A 96 -16.58 12.42 -3.41
N GLN A 97 -17.60 13.26 -3.38
CA GLN A 97 -17.56 14.61 -3.97
C GLN A 97 -16.99 15.60 -2.97
N MET A 98 -15.92 16.29 -3.35
CA MET A 98 -15.33 17.40 -2.62
C MET A 98 -15.50 18.68 -3.47
N GLU A 99 -15.26 19.85 -2.88
CA GLU A 99 -15.57 21.16 -3.50
C GLU A 99 -14.98 21.33 -4.91
N HIS A 100 -13.83 20.70 -5.20
CA HIS A 100 -13.12 20.86 -6.49
C HIS A 100 -12.73 19.55 -7.17
N TYR A 101 -12.99 18.39 -6.57
CA TYR A 101 -12.63 17.10 -7.16
C TYR A 101 -13.46 15.97 -6.57
N SER A 102 -13.46 14.83 -7.25
CA SER A 102 -14.03 13.59 -6.72
C SER A 102 -12.93 12.58 -6.43
N ARG A 103 -12.97 11.95 -5.26
CA ARG A 103 -12.01 10.90 -4.90
C ARG A 103 -12.67 9.52 -4.92
N PRO A 104 -12.18 8.57 -5.73
CA PRO A 104 -12.71 7.22 -5.74
C PRO A 104 -12.34 6.45 -4.47
N TYR A 105 -13.24 5.59 -4.02
CA TYR A 105 -13.00 4.65 -2.93
C TYR A 105 -13.76 3.35 -3.17
N LEU A 106 -13.24 2.25 -2.63
CA LEU A 106 -13.94 0.98 -2.58
C LEU A 106 -14.73 0.87 -1.29
N GLU A 107 -15.97 0.42 -1.40
CA GLU A 107 -16.84 0.13 -0.28
C GLU A 107 -17.19 -1.36 -0.25
N TYR A 108 -17.06 -1.97 0.92
CA TYR A 108 -17.52 -3.33 1.18
C TYR A 108 -18.51 -3.33 2.33
N LYS A 109 -19.49 -4.22 2.27
CA LYS A 109 -20.50 -4.39 3.32
C LYS A 109 -20.61 -5.85 3.69
N ALA A 110 -20.71 -6.13 4.99
CA ALA A 110 -20.91 -7.48 5.49
C ALA A 110 -21.77 -7.46 6.76
N VAL A 111 -22.55 -8.51 6.95
CA VAL A 111 -23.23 -8.81 8.21
C VAL A 111 -22.51 -10.02 8.80
N LEU A 112 -21.94 -9.85 9.99
CA LEU A 112 -21.13 -10.88 10.63
C LEU A 112 -21.75 -11.24 11.97
N GLY A 113 -22.08 -12.51 12.16
CA GLY A 113 -22.37 -13.09 13.47
C GLY A 113 -21.13 -13.13 14.37
N LYS A 114 -21.31 -13.52 15.63
CA LYS A 114 -20.21 -13.66 16.59
C LYS A 114 -19.17 -14.67 16.10
N GLY A 115 -17.92 -14.24 15.99
CA GLY A 115 -16.79 -15.06 15.53
C GLY A 115 -16.80 -15.39 14.04
N GLU A 116 -17.78 -14.87 13.28
CA GLU A 116 -17.77 -14.98 11.83
C GLU A 116 -16.75 -14.03 11.22
N SER A 117 -16.34 -14.34 10.00
CA SER A 117 -15.38 -13.54 9.25
C SER A 117 -15.80 -13.35 7.81
N ALA A 118 -15.43 -12.22 7.23
CA ALA A 118 -15.51 -11.98 5.80
C ALA A 118 -14.11 -11.77 5.22
N ASP A 119 -13.88 -12.32 4.02
CA ASP A 119 -12.66 -12.14 3.25
C ASP A 119 -12.93 -11.17 2.09
N PHE A 120 -11.99 -10.26 1.87
CA PHE A 120 -12.04 -9.22 0.86
C PHE A 120 -10.78 -9.31 0.02
N GLU A 121 -10.96 -9.27 -1.29
CA GLU A 121 -9.87 -9.35 -2.25
C GLU A 121 -9.75 -8.01 -2.97
N LEU A 122 -8.51 -7.55 -3.11
CA LEU A 122 -8.19 -6.34 -3.83
C LEU A 122 -6.89 -6.52 -4.62
N ASN A 123 -6.98 -6.40 -5.93
CA ASN A 123 -5.83 -6.37 -6.81
C ASN A 123 -5.71 -4.98 -7.42
N ILE A 124 -4.59 -4.32 -7.16
CA ILE A 124 -4.29 -2.96 -7.62
C ILE A 124 -3.04 -3.00 -8.47
N LYS A 125 -3.08 -2.35 -9.62
CA LYS A 125 -1.92 -2.07 -10.43
C LYS A 125 -1.48 -0.63 -10.23
N TYR A 126 -0.22 -0.43 -9.88
CA TYR A 126 0.34 0.91 -9.77
C TYR A 126 0.82 1.41 -11.13
N LYS A 127 0.39 2.62 -11.52
CA LYS A 127 0.81 3.28 -12.77
C LYS A 127 2.29 3.63 -12.71
N ARG A 128 2.76 4.10 -11.54
CA ARG A 128 4.16 4.51 -11.28
C ARG A 128 4.70 3.83 -10.02
N LEU A 129 5.93 3.33 -10.08
CA LEU A 129 6.72 2.88 -8.95
C LEU A 129 7.15 4.12 -8.17
N ARG A 130 6.73 4.24 -6.92
CA ARG A 130 7.35 5.14 -5.94
C ARG A 130 7.52 4.32 -4.67
N THR A 131 8.37 4.77 -3.75
CA THR A 131 8.19 4.35 -2.34
C THR A 131 6.90 5.00 -1.91
N ILE A 132 5.80 4.28 -2.09
CA ILE A 132 4.50 4.81 -1.73
C ILE A 132 4.34 4.53 -0.25
N GLN A 133 4.10 5.59 0.52
CA GLN A 133 3.35 5.46 1.76
C GLN A 133 1.88 5.20 1.39
N ASP A 134 1.65 4.20 0.54
CA ASP A 134 0.31 3.69 0.27
C ASP A 134 0.23 2.47 1.13
N SER A 135 -0.47 2.66 2.23
CA SER A 135 -1.19 1.53 2.74
C SER A 135 -2.62 1.69 2.34
N PRO A 136 -3.31 0.58 2.06
CA PRO A 136 -4.75 0.56 2.14
C PRO A 136 -5.11 1.01 3.57
N ILE A 137 -5.32 2.31 3.78
CA ILE A 137 -5.99 2.78 4.98
C ILE A 137 -7.40 2.22 4.85
N ILE A 138 -7.62 1.09 5.53
CA ILE A 138 -8.92 0.47 5.60
C ILE A 138 -9.56 1.00 6.87
N ALA A 139 -10.64 1.74 6.69
CA ALA A 139 -11.48 2.17 7.77
C ALA A 139 -12.69 1.23 7.84
N VAL A 140 -12.90 0.64 9.01
CA VAL A 140 -14.04 -0.23 9.29
C VAL A 140 -15.01 0.54 10.18
N PHE A 141 -16.24 0.67 9.70
CA PHE A 141 -17.33 1.38 10.36
C PHE A 141 -18.44 0.40 10.74
N ASP A 142 -19.17 0.73 11.79
CA ASP A 142 -20.49 0.16 12.06
C ASP A 142 -21.48 0.81 11.09
N ASP A 143 -22.12 0.02 10.21
CA ASP A 143 -22.93 0.58 9.11
C ASP A 143 -24.21 1.27 9.61
N LEU A 144 -24.70 0.90 10.80
CA LEU A 144 -25.92 1.46 11.37
C LEU A 144 -25.66 2.80 12.07
N SER A 145 -24.62 2.87 12.89
CA SER A 145 -24.28 4.08 13.65
C SER A 145 -23.38 5.04 12.88
N GLY A 146 -22.63 4.55 11.89
CA GLY A 146 -21.58 5.30 11.21
C GLY A 146 -20.31 5.48 12.05
N GLU A 147 -20.23 4.89 13.24
CA GLU A 147 -19.07 4.97 14.13
C GLU A 147 -17.87 4.24 13.50
N LEU A 148 -16.69 4.86 13.55
CA LEU A 148 -15.44 4.20 13.21
C LEU A 148 -15.11 3.16 14.27
N ILE A 149 -15.03 1.89 13.86
CA ILE A 149 -14.66 0.78 14.74
C ILE A 149 -13.14 0.68 14.83
N THR A 150 -12.46 0.65 13.67
CA THR A 150 -11.01 0.53 13.60
C THR A 150 -10.48 1.05 12.26
N GLN A 151 -9.18 1.38 12.23
CA GLN A 151 -8.47 1.82 11.05
C GLN A 151 -7.08 1.19 11.03
N THR A 152 -6.61 0.84 9.84
CA THR A 152 -5.25 0.34 9.64
C THR A 152 -4.24 1.47 9.70
N ASN A 153 -3.05 1.18 10.21
CA ASN A 153 -1.92 2.10 10.09
C ASN A 153 -1.37 2.05 8.67
N PRO A 154 -0.81 3.17 8.18
CA PRO A 154 -0.17 3.18 6.89
C PRO A 154 1.15 2.38 6.91
N GLU A 155 1.19 1.20 6.29
CA GLU A 155 2.40 0.49 5.89
C GLU A 155 2.97 1.00 4.56
N PHE A 156 4.30 0.96 4.45
CA PHE A 156 5.01 1.27 3.22
C PHE A 156 5.17 0.02 2.37
N ILE A 157 4.52 -0.01 1.20
CA ILE A 157 4.78 -1.05 0.21
C ILE A 157 6.02 -0.65 -0.58
N LYS A 158 7.14 -1.30 -0.28
CA LYS A 158 8.36 -1.12 -1.08
C LYS A 158 8.22 -1.90 -2.37
N LEU A 159 7.86 -1.19 -3.44
CA LEU A 159 7.86 -1.76 -4.78
C LEU A 159 9.30 -2.03 -5.21
N LYS A 160 9.58 -3.25 -5.69
CA LYS A 160 10.92 -3.66 -6.13
C LYS A 160 11.19 -3.12 -7.54
N CYS A 161 12.42 -2.68 -7.77
CA CYS A 161 12.94 -2.28 -9.08
C CYS A 161 13.02 -3.49 -10.02
N LYS A 162 12.95 -3.21 -11.31
CA LYS A 162 13.29 -4.17 -12.35
C LYS A 162 14.82 -4.23 -12.40
N GLU A 163 15.41 -5.21 -11.71
CA GLU A 163 16.87 -5.40 -11.62
C GLU A 163 17.50 -5.79 -12.98
N ASP A 164 17.45 -4.91 -13.97
CA ASP A 164 17.95 -5.11 -15.33
C ASP A 164 19.00 -4.07 -15.76
N SER A 165 19.43 -3.20 -14.83
CA SER A 165 20.41 -2.13 -15.05
C SER A 165 19.95 -1.07 -16.06
N VAL A 166 18.64 -0.93 -16.28
CA VAL A 166 18.06 0.10 -17.13
C VAL A 166 17.05 0.91 -16.32
N CYS A 167 17.32 2.19 -16.11
CA CYS A 167 16.38 3.11 -15.47
C CYS A 167 15.11 3.29 -16.33
N ASP A 168 14.01 2.63 -15.96
CA ASP A 168 12.74 2.75 -16.68
C ASP A 168 11.81 3.79 -16.04
N VAL A 169 11.98 5.03 -16.46
CA VAL A 169 11.25 6.20 -15.96
C VAL A 169 9.74 6.11 -16.22
N ASN A 170 9.32 5.40 -17.27
CA ASN A 170 7.90 5.19 -17.60
C ASN A 170 7.19 4.39 -16.53
N ILE A 171 7.98 3.63 -15.77
CA ILE A 171 7.50 2.75 -14.74
C ILE A 171 7.71 3.36 -13.36
N GLY A 172 8.31 4.55 -13.28
CA GLY A 172 8.54 5.30 -12.03
C GLY A 172 9.86 4.96 -11.35
N GLU A 173 10.75 4.20 -11.97
CA GLU A 173 12.11 4.06 -11.45
C GLU A 173 12.82 5.41 -11.45
N ASN A 174 13.60 5.64 -10.39
CA ASN A 174 14.42 6.81 -10.18
C ASN A 174 15.54 6.49 -9.19
N HIS A 175 16.50 7.40 -9.04
CA HIS A 175 17.68 7.23 -8.20
C HIS A 175 17.31 6.98 -6.73
N ARG A 176 16.16 7.49 -6.25
CA ARG A 176 15.70 7.27 -4.86
C ARG A 176 15.17 5.87 -4.61
N ASN A 177 14.36 5.32 -5.50
CA ASN A 177 13.77 3.98 -5.31
C ASN A 177 14.65 2.86 -5.89
N CYS A 178 15.41 3.15 -6.96
CA CYS A 178 16.18 2.21 -7.76
C CYS A 178 17.60 2.71 -8.08
N PRO A 179 18.46 2.98 -7.07
CA PRO A 179 19.80 3.55 -7.29
C PRO A 179 20.77 2.62 -8.05
N ALA A 180 20.44 1.33 -8.17
CA ALA A 180 21.24 0.36 -8.94
C ALA A 180 21.00 0.49 -10.45
N ASP A 181 19.76 0.81 -10.85
CA ASP A 181 19.35 0.90 -12.25
C ASP A 181 19.30 2.37 -12.74
N CYS A 182 19.03 3.32 -11.83
CA CYS A 182 19.00 4.76 -12.07
C CYS A 182 20.17 5.46 -11.37
N ALA A 183 21.13 5.93 -12.14
CA ALA A 183 22.29 6.64 -11.61
C ALA A 183 21.93 8.10 -11.26
N SER A 184 22.64 8.68 -10.29
CA SER A 184 22.54 10.13 -10.04
C SER A 184 22.97 10.91 -11.27
N GLY A 185 22.26 12.01 -11.55
CA GLY A 185 22.43 12.84 -12.75
C GLY A 185 21.60 12.41 -13.97
N GLU A 186 20.73 11.39 -13.85
CA GLU A 186 19.89 10.92 -14.97
C GLU A 186 18.51 11.59 -14.99
N GLU A 187 17.90 11.71 -16.18
CA GLU A 187 16.53 12.23 -16.31
C GLU A 187 15.48 11.18 -15.92
N ASP A 188 15.36 10.92 -14.61
CA ASP A 188 14.46 9.93 -14.03
C ASP A 188 13.17 10.48 -13.36
N GLY A 189 12.93 11.78 -13.47
CA GLY A 189 11.79 12.46 -12.86
C GLY A 189 11.89 12.66 -11.34
N PHE A 190 13.05 12.41 -10.74
CA PHE A 190 13.37 12.70 -9.34
C PHE A 190 14.60 13.60 -9.28
N CYS A 191 14.57 14.60 -8.40
CA CYS A 191 15.71 15.48 -8.12
C CYS A 191 16.38 14.99 -6.84
N ASP A 192 17.61 14.48 -6.91
CA ASP A 192 18.26 13.86 -5.75
C ASP A 192 19.00 14.82 -4.81
N MET A 193 19.31 16.03 -5.29
CA MET A 193 19.99 17.11 -4.54
C MET A 193 21.34 16.68 -3.93
N LYS A 194 22.03 15.71 -4.54
CA LYS A 194 23.34 15.25 -4.06
C LYS A 194 24.46 16.14 -4.61
N ILE A 195 25.58 16.16 -3.88
CA ILE A 195 26.84 16.77 -4.34
C ILE A 195 27.74 15.61 -4.76
N ASP A 196 27.67 15.21 -6.02
CA ASP A 196 28.44 14.11 -6.60
C ASP A 196 29.22 14.50 -7.89
N GLY A 197 29.18 15.78 -8.25
CA GLY A 197 29.81 16.33 -9.44
C GLY A 197 29.00 16.16 -10.72
N LYS A 198 27.71 15.79 -10.62
CA LYS A 198 26.80 15.67 -11.76
C LYS A 198 25.55 16.51 -11.52
N CYS A 199 25.15 17.25 -12.55
CA CYS A 199 23.89 17.98 -12.54
C CYS A 199 22.72 17.03 -12.88
N ASP A 200 21.75 16.91 -11.97
CA ASP A 200 20.49 16.19 -12.17
C ASP A 200 19.53 17.02 -13.04
N PRO A 201 19.18 16.53 -14.26
CA PRO A 201 18.33 17.25 -15.20
C PRO A 201 16.87 17.38 -14.70
N ASN A 202 16.47 16.70 -13.63
CA ASN A 202 15.16 16.87 -13.00
C ASN A 202 15.14 17.96 -11.93
N CYS A 203 16.30 18.38 -11.45
CA CYS A 203 16.39 19.46 -10.49
C CYS A 203 16.14 20.82 -11.16
N LEU A 204 15.50 21.72 -10.41
CA LEU A 204 15.53 23.14 -10.77
C LEU A 204 16.98 23.62 -10.62
N THR A 205 17.37 24.60 -11.43
CA THR A 205 18.76 25.07 -11.58
C THR A 205 19.49 25.43 -10.27
N GLU A 206 18.77 25.67 -9.17
CA GLU A 206 19.36 26.04 -7.87
C GLU A 206 19.19 24.96 -6.79
N LEU A 207 18.52 23.85 -7.10
CA LEU A 207 18.25 22.77 -6.13
C LEU A 207 19.36 21.73 -6.09
N ASP A 208 20.01 21.48 -7.23
CA ASP A 208 21.18 20.61 -7.31
C ASP A 208 22.46 21.47 -7.20
N PRO A 209 23.30 21.24 -6.18
CA PRO A 209 24.52 22.03 -5.98
C PRO A 209 25.57 21.88 -7.10
N ASP A 210 25.47 20.83 -7.92
CA ASP A 210 26.40 20.57 -9.02
C ASP A 210 25.92 21.18 -10.35
N CYS A 211 24.68 21.64 -10.44
CA CYS A 211 24.15 22.30 -11.65
C CYS A 211 24.68 23.73 -11.78
N LEU A 212 25.24 24.05 -12.96
CA LEU A 212 25.55 25.43 -13.31
C LEU A 212 24.28 26.21 -13.67
N PRO A 213 24.27 27.55 -13.52
CA PRO A 213 23.15 28.40 -13.95
C PRO A 213 22.78 28.16 -15.43
N GLY A 214 21.60 27.57 -15.66
CA GLY A 214 21.06 27.26 -16.98
C GLY A 214 21.12 25.79 -17.40
N GLU A 215 21.70 24.89 -16.59
CA GLU A 215 21.84 23.46 -16.94
C GLU A 215 20.73 22.55 -16.36
N GLY A 216 19.93 23.05 -15.39
CA GLY A 216 18.77 22.32 -14.84
C GLY A 216 17.45 22.59 -15.58
N LYS A 217 16.35 21.93 -15.14
CA LYS A 217 15.00 22.22 -15.67
C LYS A 217 14.68 23.68 -15.46
N SER A 218 14.39 24.39 -16.56
CA SER A 218 13.92 25.77 -16.44
C SER A 218 12.60 25.76 -15.68
N ILE A 219 12.49 26.62 -14.66
CA ILE A 219 11.22 26.86 -13.98
C ILE A 219 10.25 27.26 -15.09
N PRO A 220 9.19 26.48 -15.38
CA PRO A 220 8.20 26.91 -16.34
C PRO A 220 7.74 28.27 -15.87
N LYS A 221 7.91 29.31 -16.70
CA LYS A 221 7.52 30.67 -16.35
C LYS A 221 6.07 30.59 -15.91
N ILE A 222 5.85 30.62 -14.59
CA ILE A 222 4.52 30.72 -14.04
C ILE A 222 3.96 31.96 -14.72
N PRO A 223 2.82 31.87 -15.45
CA PRO A 223 2.24 33.07 -16.01
C PRO A 223 2.12 34.03 -14.84
N THR A 224 2.82 35.16 -14.92
CA THR A 224 2.64 36.24 -13.96
C THR A 224 1.20 36.66 -14.13
N TYR A 225 0.33 36.05 -13.35
CA TYR A 225 -0.96 36.63 -13.03
C TYR A 225 -0.59 37.94 -12.37
N GLU A 226 -0.80 39.05 -13.08
CA GLU A 226 -0.97 40.33 -12.44
C GLU A 226 -2.03 40.08 -11.38
N LEU A 227 -1.59 40.01 -10.13
CA LEU A 227 -2.47 40.08 -8.99
C LEU A 227 -3.14 41.43 -9.15
N GLU A 228 -4.34 41.44 -9.73
CA GLU A 228 -5.20 42.60 -9.71
C GLU A 228 -5.25 43.02 -8.23
N GLU A 229 -4.79 44.24 -7.95
CA GLU A 229 -4.80 44.77 -6.60
C GLU A 229 -6.19 44.50 -6.03
N PRO A 230 -6.31 43.85 -4.87
CA PRO A 230 -7.60 43.47 -4.34
C PRO A 230 -8.46 44.73 -4.28
N GLU A 231 -9.56 44.74 -5.05
CA GLU A 231 -10.52 45.83 -5.00
C GLU A 231 -10.85 46.08 -3.53
N GLN A 232 -10.72 47.34 -3.10
CA GLN A 232 -10.97 47.72 -1.72
C GLN A 232 -12.38 47.27 -1.33
N ILE A 233 -12.47 46.18 -0.56
CA ILE A 233 -13.72 45.72 0.03
C ILE A 233 -14.17 46.82 0.98
N THR A 234 -15.09 47.65 0.51
CA THR A 234 -15.78 48.61 1.38
C THR A 234 -16.61 47.81 2.38
N SER A 235 -16.35 48.07 3.66
CA SER A 235 -17.02 47.44 4.79
C SER A 235 -18.54 47.52 4.61
N PRO A 236 -19.27 46.38 4.55
CA PRO A 236 -20.72 46.43 4.59
C PRO A 236 -21.17 46.99 5.95
N GLU A 237 -22.12 47.93 5.93
CA GLU A 237 -22.76 48.45 7.14
C GLU A 237 -23.34 47.31 7.98
N GLU A 238 -22.89 47.22 9.23
CA GLU A 238 -23.36 46.25 10.22
C GLU A 238 -24.87 46.45 10.47
N LYS A 239 -25.70 45.51 10.03
CA LYS A 239 -27.06 45.34 10.56
C LYS A 239 -27.01 44.47 11.81
N PRO A 240 -27.74 44.83 12.89
CA PRO A 240 -27.75 44.06 14.11
C PRO A 240 -28.41 42.69 13.88
N ILE A 241 -27.65 41.62 14.09
CA ILE A 241 -28.15 40.23 14.04
C ILE A 241 -28.66 39.86 15.43
N ILE A 242 -29.94 39.50 15.50
CA ILE A 242 -30.62 38.94 16.67
C ILE A 242 -30.10 37.51 16.90
N GLY A 243 -29.68 37.24 18.14
CA GLY A 243 -28.92 36.05 18.53
C GLY A 243 -29.61 34.72 18.26
N PHE A 244 -28.84 33.79 17.70
CA PHE A 244 -29.12 32.35 17.71
C PHE A 244 -28.06 31.68 18.58
N VAL A 245 -28.51 31.05 19.66
CA VAL A 245 -27.68 30.22 20.55
C VAL A 245 -27.61 28.84 19.91
N GLY A 246 -26.48 28.52 19.28
CA GLY A 246 -26.21 27.24 18.65
C GLY A 246 -24.78 26.81 18.98
N SER A 247 -24.69 25.69 19.68
CA SER A 247 -23.49 24.98 20.15
C SER A 247 -22.37 24.88 19.11
N THR A 248 -21.20 25.38 19.48
CA THR A 248 -19.93 25.22 18.76
C THR A 248 -19.37 23.80 18.94
N PRO A 249 -18.76 23.20 17.90
CA PRO A 249 -17.89 22.05 18.09
C PRO A 249 -16.56 22.52 18.72
N ILE A 250 -16.14 21.79 19.76
CA ILE A 250 -14.86 21.98 20.43
C ILE A 250 -13.76 21.43 19.51
N TYR A 251 -12.97 22.32 18.89
CA TYR A 251 -11.65 21.95 18.40
C TYR A 251 -10.68 22.07 19.58
N ALA A 252 -10.14 20.93 20.00
CA ALA A 252 -9.04 20.91 20.95
C ALA A 252 -7.79 21.44 20.24
N ASP A 253 -7.29 22.57 20.75
CA ASP A 253 -5.98 23.11 20.46
C ASP A 253 -4.98 22.34 21.32
N GLU A 254 -4.34 21.31 20.74
CA GLU A 254 -3.22 20.63 21.37
C GLU A 254 -1.92 21.11 20.72
N SER A 255 -1.28 22.04 21.43
CA SER A 255 0.16 22.27 21.34
C SER A 255 0.86 21.06 21.96
N ILE A 256 1.17 20.07 21.12
CA ILE A 256 2.01 18.93 21.52
C ILE A 256 3.47 19.35 21.39
N GLU A 257 4.14 19.46 22.53
CA GLU A 257 5.59 19.55 22.62
C GLU A 257 6.24 18.32 21.98
N GLU A 258 7.10 18.55 20.98
CA GLU A 258 7.97 17.55 20.40
C GLU A 258 8.93 17.01 21.46
N ASN A 259 8.67 15.82 21.97
CA ASN A 259 9.67 14.95 22.59
C ASN A 259 9.19 13.50 22.58
N SER A 260 9.51 12.75 21.53
CA SER A 260 9.67 11.31 21.68
C SER A 260 10.77 10.79 20.76
N ALA A 261 11.82 10.27 21.39
CA ALA A 261 12.84 9.48 20.76
C ALA A 261 12.19 8.23 20.15
N PHE A 262 12.28 8.11 18.83
CA PHE A 262 11.88 6.94 18.08
C PHE A 262 12.83 5.79 18.45
N GLN A 263 12.35 4.83 19.26
CA GLN A 263 13.06 3.57 19.45
C GLN A 263 12.71 2.64 18.30
N GLU A 264 13.72 2.29 17.50
CA GLU A 264 13.64 1.18 16.55
C GLU A 264 13.31 -0.11 17.32
N GLN A 265 12.09 -0.62 17.13
CA GLN A 265 11.76 -1.98 17.56
C GLN A 265 12.23 -2.95 16.47
N GLU A 266 13.24 -3.76 16.77
CA GLU A 266 13.63 -4.90 15.95
C GLU A 266 12.45 -5.88 15.87
N ILE A 267 11.84 -5.98 14.69
CA ILE A 267 10.84 -7.02 14.39
C ILE A 267 11.62 -8.33 14.20
N GLU A 268 11.63 -9.16 15.25
CA GLU A 268 12.17 -10.52 15.18
C GLU A 268 11.28 -11.37 14.25
N THR A 269 11.74 -11.59 13.01
CA THR A 269 11.06 -12.43 12.01
C THR A 269 11.21 -13.92 12.36
N LYS A 270 10.48 -14.39 13.37
CA LYS A 270 10.27 -15.81 13.62
C LYS A 270 8.99 -16.28 12.90
N GLU A 271 9.15 -16.84 11.72
CA GLU A 271 8.43 -18.04 11.23
C GLU A 271 8.68 -18.26 9.72
N LYS A 272 9.74 -19.02 9.39
CA LYS A 272 9.89 -19.66 8.06
C LYS A 272 9.97 -21.20 8.13
N THR A 273 9.80 -21.79 9.31
CA THR A 273 10.05 -23.23 9.52
C THR A 273 8.80 -24.12 9.41
N GLY A 274 7.58 -23.57 9.46
CA GLY A 274 6.35 -24.38 9.42
C GLY A 274 6.04 -25.01 8.06
N ILE A 275 6.16 -24.24 6.97
CA ILE A 275 5.73 -24.65 5.63
C ILE A 275 6.68 -25.69 5.01
N LEU A 276 7.99 -25.62 5.33
CA LEU A 276 8.95 -26.63 4.88
C LEU A 276 8.64 -28.03 5.45
N SER A 277 8.10 -28.12 6.68
CA SER A 277 7.84 -29.43 7.32
C SER A 277 6.68 -30.20 6.67
N ILE A 278 5.68 -29.48 6.14
CA ILE A 278 4.52 -30.09 5.47
C ILE A 278 4.93 -30.66 4.11
N LEU A 279 5.79 -29.94 3.37
CA LEU A 279 6.33 -30.42 2.10
C LEU A 279 7.22 -31.65 2.31
N PHE A 280 8.12 -31.65 3.30
CA PHE A 280 8.99 -32.80 3.59
C PHE A 280 8.21 -34.06 3.99
N ASN A 281 7.15 -33.94 4.78
CA ASN A 281 6.31 -35.09 5.17
C ASN A 281 5.49 -35.66 3.99
N GLY A 282 5.09 -34.82 3.04
CA GLY A 282 4.46 -35.25 1.79
C GLY A 282 5.40 -36.09 0.92
N PHE A 283 6.64 -35.63 0.73
CA PHE A 283 7.64 -36.34 -0.07
C PHE A 283 8.05 -37.70 0.54
N ALA A 284 8.10 -37.82 1.87
CA ALA A 284 8.38 -39.10 2.53
C ALA A 284 7.29 -40.15 2.28
N LYS A 285 6.01 -39.74 2.22
CA LYS A 285 4.88 -40.64 1.90
C LYS A 285 4.87 -41.06 0.43
N VAL A 286 5.15 -40.14 -0.48
CA VAL A 286 5.24 -40.44 -1.92
C VAL A 286 6.45 -41.33 -2.21
N GLY A 287 7.59 -41.06 -1.57
CA GLY A 287 8.79 -41.90 -1.65
C GLY A 287 8.54 -43.33 -1.19
N LYS A 288 7.74 -43.53 -0.13
CA LYS A 288 7.36 -44.87 0.35
C LYS A 288 6.45 -45.61 -0.63
N VAL A 289 5.45 -44.94 -1.22
CA VAL A 289 4.56 -45.55 -2.22
C VAL A 289 5.32 -45.93 -3.49
N ILE A 290 6.30 -45.12 -3.91
CA ILE A 290 7.16 -45.43 -5.06
C ILE A 290 8.09 -46.60 -4.71
N ALA A 291 8.67 -46.64 -3.51
CA ALA A 291 9.52 -47.75 -3.06
C ALA A 291 8.76 -49.09 -2.96
N ASP A 292 7.48 -49.07 -2.60
CA ASP A 292 6.63 -50.27 -2.53
C ASP A 292 6.14 -50.75 -3.93
N LEU A 293 6.26 -49.91 -4.98
CA LEU A 293 5.86 -50.21 -6.36
C LEU A 293 6.99 -50.75 -7.26
N PHE A 294 8.24 -50.75 -6.77
CA PHE A 294 9.44 -51.21 -7.47
C PHE A 294 10.10 -52.38 -6.75
#